data_AF-A0A6A2TJA1-F1
#
_entry.id   AF-A0A6A2TJA1-F1
#
_cell.length_a   1.000
_cell.length_b   1.000
_cell.length_c   1.000
_cell.angle_alpha   90.00
_cell.angle_beta   90.00
_cell.angle_gamma   90.00
#
_symmetry.space_group_name_H-M   'P 1'
#
loop_
_entity.id
_entity.type
_entity.pdbx_description
1 polymer ?
#
loop_
_entity_poly.entity_id
_entity_poly.type
_entity_poly.pdbx_seq_one_letter_code
_entity_poly.pdbx_strand_id
1 'polypeptide(L)'
;MRYEVSQEPKDVEPGDIAVMRLVTTKGAVKWTCGTVRCFTDDDEDPAIVLTTGKIPEYDGYELVCRIRPIPDVVQMTLNDDGEVMA
;
A
#
# COMPACT_ATOMS: atom_id res chain seq x y z
N MET A 1 -5.18 16.99 -3.76
CA MET A 1 -4.79 15.67 -3.24
C MET A 1 -4.32 14.85 -4.41
N ARG A 2 -3.06 14.39 -4.41
CA ARG A 2 -2.48 13.61 -5.50
C ARG A 2 -2.38 12.15 -5.08
N TYR A 3 -2.42 11.26 -6.06
CA TYR A 3 -2.26 9.83 -5.84
C TYR A 3 -1.26 9.28 -6.83
N GLU A 4 -0.43 8.36 -6.35
CA GLU A 4 0.42 7.54 -7.19
C GLU A 4 -0.08 6.10 -7.13
N VAL A 5 -0.18 5.46 -8.30
CA VAL A 5 -0.65 4.09 -8.43
C VAL A 5 0.46 3.25 -9.04
N SER A 6 0.79 2.13 -8.41
CA SER A 6 1.67 1.11 -8.99
C SER A 6 1.01 -0.26 -8.89
N GLN A 7 1.29 -1.11 -9.86
CA GLN A 7 0.87 -2.52 -9.88
C GLN A 7 2.01 -3.46 -9.43
N GLU A 8 3.21 -2.91 -9.21
CA GLU A 8 4.38 -3.67 -8.80
C GLU A 8 4.34 -3.93 -7.28
N PRO A 9 4.37 -5.19 -6.82
CA PRO A 9 4.33 -5.51 -5.38
C PRO A 9 5.46 -4.87 -4.57
N LYS A 10 6.66 -4.75 -5.17
CA LYS A 10 7.83 -4.12 -4.57
C LYS A 10 7.66 -2.62 -4.25
N ASP A 11 6.67 -1.97 -4.86
CA ASP A 11 6.41 -0.54 -4.66
C ASP A 11 5.39 -0.28 -3.53
N VAL A 12 4.92 -1.33 -2.85
CA VAL A 12 3.99 -1.24 -1.73
C VAL A 12 4.76 -0.80 -0.49
N GLU A 13 4.25 0.21 0.22
CA GLU A 13 4.82 0.68 1.49
C GLU A 13 3.74 0.77 2.60
N PRO A 14 4.12 0.73 3.88
CA PRO A 14 3.22 1.05 4.98
C PRO A 14 2.57 2.43 4.79
N GLY A 15 1.25 2.51 4.95
CA GLY A 15 0.46 3.71 4.70
C GLY A 15 -0.17 3.77 3.30
N ASP A 16 0.30 2.99 2.34
CA ASP A 16 -0.37 2.84 1.05
C ASP A 16 -1.72 2.13 1.22
N ILE A 17 -2.63 2.34 0.27
CA ILE A 17 -3.86 1.55 0.16
C ILE A 17 -3.59 0.40 -0.79
N ALA A 18 -3.65 -0.84 -0.31
CA ALA A 18 -3.61 -2.03 -1.15
C ALA A 18 -5.01 -2.35 -1.67
N VAL A 19 -5.13 -2.60 -2.98
CA VAL A 19 -6.33 -3.12 -3.62
C VAL A 19 -6.04 -4.53 -4.08
N MET A 20 -6.83 -5.49 -3.62
CA MET A 20 -6.56 -6.91 -3.82
C MET A 20 -7.80 -7.65 -4.31
N ARG A 21 -7.58 -8.70 -5.09
CA ARG A 21 -8.61 -9.44 -5.80
C ARG A 21 -8.45 -10.93 -5.59
N LEU A 22 -9.56 -11.60 -5.31
CA LEU A 22 -9.66 -13.05 -5.32
C LEU A 22 -10.60 -13.50 -6.45
N VAL A 23 -10.11 -14.36 -7.34
CA VAL A 23 -10.94 -15.06 -8.33
C VAL A 23 -11.29 -16.43 -7.75
N THR A 24 -12.56 -16.66 -7.43
CA THR A 24 -13.00 -17.95 -6.88
C THR A 24 -12.95 -19.05 -7.95
N THR A 25 -12.94 -20.32 -7.52
CA THR A 25 -12.97 -21.48 -8.42
C THR A 25 -14.17 -21.51 -9.36
N LYS A 26 -15.27 -20.82 -9.02
CA LYS A 26 -16.48 -20.69 -9.86
C LYS A 26 -16.46 -19.44 -10.75
N GLY A 27 -15.34 -18.71 -10.80
CA GLY A 27 -15.16 -17.50 -11.61
C GLY A 27 -15.72 -16.22 -11.01
N ALA A 28 -16.31 -16.24 -9.81
CA ALA A 28 -16.74 -15.01 -9.14
C ALA A 28 -15.52 -14.22 -8.65
N VAL A 29 -15.55 -12.90 -8.83
CA VAL A 29 -14.48 -11.97 -8.39
C VAL A 29 -14.89 -11.32 -7.07
N LYS A 30 -14.02 -11.43 -6.06
CA LYS A 30 -14.14 -10.73 -4.77
C LYS A 30 -13.03 -9.70 -4.66
N TRP A 31 -13.35 -8.57 -4.03
CA TRP A 31 -12.41 -7.48 -3.82
C TRP A 31 -12.21 -7.24 -2.33
N THR A 32 -11.01 -6.84 -1.97
CA THR A 32 -10.73 -6.27 -0.66
C THR A 32 -9.74 -5.11 -0.82
N CYS A 33 -9.81 -4.14 0.08
CA CYS A 33 -8.86 -3.06 0.12
C CYS A 33 -8.63 -2.62 1.56
N GLY A 34 -7.47 -2.03 1.82
CA GLY A 34 -7.14 -1.49 3.12
C GLY A 34 -5.78 -0.81 3.14
N THR A 35 -5.56 -0.01 4.17
CA THR A 35 -4.25 0.60 4.41
C THR A 35 -3.26 -0.48 4.84
N VAL A 36 -2.09 -0.49 4.20
CA VAL A 36 -0.97 -1.35 4.57
C VAL A 36 -0.40 -0.88 5.90
N ARG A 37 -0.25 -1.81 6.84
CA ARG A 37 0.36 -1.55 8.15
C ARG A 37 1.84 -1.91 8.14
N CYS A 38 2.15 -3.11 7.68
CA CYS A 38 3.48 -3.70 7.62
C CYS A 38 3.44 -4.95 6.73
N PHE A 39 4.52 -5.70 6.73
CA PHE A 39 4.64 -7.00 6.07
C PHE A 39 4.91 -8.10 7.12
N THR A 40 4.78 -9.36 6.71
CA THR A 40 5.27 -10.49 7.51
C THR A 40 6.79 -10.48 7.60
N ASP A 41 7.34 -11.23 8.55
CA ASP A 41 8.77 -11.39 8.81
C ASP A 41 9.47 -12.40 7.88
N ASP A 42 8.85 -12.70 6.74
CA ASP A 42 9.43 -13.56 5.70
C ASP A 42 10.23 -12.70 4.73
N ASP A 43 11.57 -12.84 4.76
CA ASP A 43 12.47 -12.08 3.91
C ASP A 43 12.44 -12.54 2.44
N GLU A 44 12.02 -13.79 2.18
CA GLU A 44 11.95 -14.35 0.82
C GLU A 44 10.60 -14.03 0.16
N ASP A 45 9.51 -14.08 0.93
CA ASP A 45 8.14 -13.84 0.45
C ASP A 45 7.28 -13.06 1.47
N PRO A 46 7.54 -11.75 1.66
CA PRO A 46 6.80 -10.93 2.61
C PRO A 46 5.35 -10.68 2.16
N ALA A 47 4.38 -10.98 3.03
CA ALA A 47 2.96 -10.79 2.76
C ALA A 47 2.42 -9.49 3.36
N ILE A 48 1.46 -8.85 2.67
CA ILE A 48 0.87 -7.57 3.09
C ILE A 48 -0.04 -7.76 4.32
N VAL A 49 0.25 -7.01 5.39
CA VAL A 49 -0.60 -6.92 6.58
C VAL A 49 -1.38 -5.61 6.54
N LEU A 50 -2.71 -5.69 6.53
CA LEU A 50 -3.56 -4.50 6.59
C LEU A 50 -3.65 -3.96 8.03
N THR A 51 -4.04 -2.69 8.19
CA THR A 51 -4.27 -2.07 9.51
C THR A 51 -5.31 -2.80 10.37
N THR A 52 -6.19 -3.57 9.74
CA THR A 52 -7.17 -4.46 10.40
C THR A 52 -6.53 -5.73 11.00
N GLY A 53 -5.25 -5.99 10.73
CA GLY A 53 -4.55 -7.23 11.09
C GLY A 53 -4.77 -8.38 10.10
N LYS A 54 -5.54 -8.17 9.03
CA LYS A 54 -5.75 -9.18 7.98
C LYS A 54 -4.53 -9.28 7.06
N ILE A 55 -4.28 -10.49 6.57
CA ILE A 55 -3.27 -10.82 5.57
C ILE A 55 -4.02 -11.43 4.37
N PRO A 56 -4.48 -10.61 3.40
CA PRO A 56 -5.36 -11.10 2.34
C PRO A 56 -4.73 -12.18 1.44
N GLU A 57 -3.41 -12.18 1.30
CA GLU A 57 -2.67 -13.19 0.53
C GLU A 57 -2.87 -14.60 1.10
N TYR A 58 -2.99 -14.73 2.43
CA TYR A 58 -3.28 -16.01 3.08
C TYR A 58 -4.74 -16.46 2.86
N ASP A 59 -5.63 -15.51 2.53
CA ASP A 59 -6.99 -15.79 2.06
C ASP A 59 -7.06 -16.01 0.53
N GLY A 60 -5.92 -16.00 -0.17
CA GLY A 60 -5.80 -16.21 -1.61
C GLY A 60 -6.04 -14.97 -2.47
N TYR A 61 -6.05 -13.77 -1.89
CA TYR A 61 -6.15 -12.53 -2.65
C TYR A 61 -4.80 -12.16 -3.27
N GLU A 62 -4.83 -11.71 -4.52
CA GLU A 62 -3.68 -11.18 -5.24
C GLU A 62 -3.71 -9.65 -5.18
N LEU A 63 -2.53 -9.01 -5.03
CA LEU A 63 -2.41 -7.57 -5.20
C LEU A 63 -2.76 -7.17 -6.63
N VAL A 64 -3.63 -6.17 -6.78
CA VAL A 64 -3.94 -5.54 -8.07
C VAL A 64 -3.15 -4.24 -8.23
N CYS A 65 -3.17 -3.40 -7.19
CA CYS A 65 -2.37 -2.20 -7.15
C CYS A 65 -2.21 -1.67 -5.73
N ARG A 66 -1.17 -0.87 -5.52
CA ARG A 66 -1.06 0.08 -4.41
C ARG A 66 -1.48 1.46 -4.85
N ILE A 67 -2.07 2.21 -3.93
CA ILE A 67 -2.42 3.61 -4.10
C ILE A 67 -1.76 4.39 -2.95
N ARG A 68 -0.80 5.25 -3.29
CA ARG A 68 -0.11 6.12 -2.34
C ARG A 68 -0.79 7.49 -2.29
N PRO A 69 -1.42 7.87 -1.16
CA PRO A 69 -1.92 9.22 -0.99
C PRO A 69 -0.73 10.17 -0.80
N ILE A 70 -0.59 11.15 -1.70
CA ILE A 70 0.42 12.21 -1.59
C ILE A 70 -0.30 13.45 -1.04
N PRO A 71 0.00 13.88 0.20
CA PRO A 71 -0.57 15.11 0.74
C PRO A 71 -0.14 16.29 -0.12
N ASP A 72 -1.03 17.26 -0.34
CA ASP A 72 -0.72 18.46 -1.13
C ASP A 72 0.32 19.37 -0.43
N VAL A 73 0.57 19.13 0.86
CA VAL A 73 1.56 19.84 1.66
C VAL A 73 2.84 19.02 1.71
N VAL A 74 3.79 19.34 0.83
CA VAL A 74 5.20 19.02 1.07
C VAL A 74 5.60 19.85 2.28
N GLN A 75 6.01 19.21 3.38
CA GLN A 75 6.56 19.91 4.53
C GLN A 75 7.84 20.61 4.06
N MET A 76 7.78 21.94 3.87
CA MET A 76 8.96 22.73 3.52
C MET A 76 9.99 22.57 4.63
N THR A 77 11.16 22.02 4.32
CA THR A 77 12.30 22.05 5.23
C THR A 77 12.85 23.47 5.20
N LEU A 78 12.73 24.17 6.32
CA LEU A 78 13.36 25.48 6.51
C LEU A 78 14.79 25.25 7.02
N ASN A 79 15.75 26.05 6.56
CA ASN A 79 17.05 26.14 7.22
C ASN A 79 16.93 26.94 8.54
N ASP A 80 18.01 27.00 9.32
CA ASP A 80 18.04 27.74 10.60
C ASP A 80 17.78 29.25 10.43
N ASP A 81 17.90 29.77 9.20
CA ASP A 81 17.62 31.15 8.81
C ASP A 81 16.18 31.36 8.30
N GLY A 82 15.35 30.30 8.27
CA GLY A 82 13.95 30.36 7.86
C GLY A 82 13.71 30.35 6.34
N GLU A 83 14.71 29.98 5.54
CA GLU A 83 14.59 29.87 4.08
C GLU A 83 14.15 28.46 3.66
N VAL A 84 13.34 28.39 2.60
CA VAL A 84 12.87 27.13 2.02
C VAL A 84 14.02 26.44 1.29
N MET A 85 14.38 25.24 1.73
CA MET A 85 15.36 24.39 1.05
C MET A 85 14.65 23.62 -0.08
N ALA A 86 15.16 23.75 -1.31
CA ALA A 86 14.66 23.06 -2.51
C ALA A 86 15.28 21.66 -2.70
#